data_AF-A0A7V6ZDB9-F1
#
_entry.id   AF-A0A7V6ZDB9-F1
#
_cell.length_a   1.000
_cell.length_b   1.000
_cell.length_c   1.000
_cell.angle_alpha   90.00
_cell.angle_beta   90.00
_cell.angle_gamma   90.00
#
_symmetry.space_group_name_H-M   'P 1'
#
loop_
_entity.id
_entity.type
_entity.pdbx_description
1 polymer ?
#
loop_
_entity_poly.entity_id
_entity_poly.type
_entity_poly.pdbx_seq_one_letter_code
_entity_poly.pdbx_strand_id
1 'polypeptide(L)'
;MGRSKRLRIALLIFLACIIAVEHVGGASAISRGEVVYEIMTALDLPVVQDGSGFADVSKLTLHGKSIQAAKALGILPPFEHFYPTLDATNAEALMFALRALGLFNEAEILDEICEFGEKEDVPPHLTVYLTMAEEMSPKAPELLLNEPAANVSREGLNSLVNWLKGCKKGFIFEKTLEEGPLTVTIHREGVGRPPKLWLVLIDEIPLNAEARARDLADYLKNLGFPAFIVKQEWAYLVSVGPFMDYVKAHDVKARLPKGMTASILPYNGSEESPALYWVCLSYDATSETGKIALSSARFGTSRPLSEMAGATGAKAAVNGGYFSGTRPIGLVLTDGAISYMPYRGRTAIGWDDSGKVYIGQVEAAARVVVGSKAEFALDGVNVSPSYHGISVYSPEFGMEVPNLPSDALEVMVREGKVTWKQSAATTKGHYIPPDGYLLVARGNSRQYFANVVLGTEVELKSALLPEEFNGAKWAFQAGPPLLRNGREAYANEGFKPSFTDKRHPRTLWGYDGRRIYWVVVDGRDPWHSRGMTLSELRTLAKQFGMKEAVNLDGGGSSGLWWKGALINHSPGGRERPLPYIIYLE
;
A
#
# COMPACT_ATOMS: atom_id res chain seq x y z
N MET A 1 -3.68 90.21 27.13
CA MET A 1 -3.65 89.33 25.94
C MET A 1 -3.22 87.88 26.23
N GLY A 2 -3.54 87.31 27.40
CA GLY A 2 -2.91 86.07 27.88
C GLY A 2 -3.82 84.86 28.18
N ARG A 3 -5.14 84.92 27.95
CA ARG A 3 -6.06 83.81 28.29
C ARG A 3 -6.73 83.10 27.10
N SER A 4 -6.70 83.66 25.87
CA SER A 4 -7.36 83.04 24.71
C SER A 4 -6.46 82.08 23.89
N LYS A 5 -5.15 82.03 24.13
CA LYS A 5 -4.23 81.10 23.44
C LYS A 5 -4.15 79.71 24.08
N ARG A 6 -4.45 79.56 25.37
CA ARG A 6 -4.41 78.24 26.04
C ARG A 6 -5.65 77.37 25.78
N LEU A 7 -6.80 77.98 25.47
CA LEU A 7 -8.02 77.21 25.18
C LEU A 7 -8.05 76.65 23.74
N ARG A 8 -7.36 77.30 22.78
CA ARG A 8 -7.25 76.81 21.40
C ARG A 8 -6.26 75.66 21.22
N ILE A 9 -5.22 75.58 22.07
CA ILE A 9 -4.25 74.47 22.03
C ILE A 9 -4.82 73.22 22.73
N ALA A 10 -5.63 73.37 23.78
CA ALA A 10 -6.30 72.24 24.41
C ALA A 10 -7.37 71.59 23.52
N LEU A 11 -8.09 72.38 22.71
CA LEU A 11 -9.12 71.86 21.79
C LEU A 11 -8.52 71.19 20.55
N LEU A 12 -7.35 71.63 20.07
CA LEU A 12 -6.63 71.01 18.95
C LEU A 12 -5.93 69.70 19.33
N ILE A 13 -5.47 69.55 20.59
CA ILE A 13 -4.92 68.29 21.09
C ILE A 13 -6.04 67.28 21.37
N PHE A 14 -7.22 67.71 21.82
CA PHE A 14 -8.36 66.81 22.02
C PHE A 14 -8.99 66.34 20.68
N LEU A 15 -8.98 67.18 19.64
CA LEU A 15 -9.44 66.78 18.31
C LEU A 15 -8.41 65.90 17.56
N ALA A 16 -7.10 66.11 17.79
CA ALA A 16 -6.05 65.22 17.30
C ALA A 16 -6.04 63.86 18.01
N CYS A 17 -6.46 63.79 19.28
CA CYS A 17 -6.66 62.52 19.99
C CYS A 17 -7.96 61.79 19.60
N ILE A 18 -8.96 62.47 19.02
CA ILE A 18 -10.18 61.79 18.52
C ILE A 18 -10.00 61.34 17.07
N ILE A 19 -9.17 62.01 16.27
CA ILE A 19 -8.83 61.56 14.90
C ILE A 19 -7.70 60.50 14.90
N ALA A 20 -6.99 60.32 16.02
CA ALA A 20 -6.06 59.20 16.22
C ALA A 20 -6.68 57.95 16.85
N VAL A 21 -8.00 57.91 17.06
CA VAL A 21 -8.73 56.73 17.59
C VAL A 21 -9.58 56.04 16.51
N GLU A 22 -9.68 56.60 15.31
CA GLU A 22 -10.34 55.96 14.17
C GLU A 22 -9.34 55.68 13.03
N HIS A 23 -8.36 54.80 13.26
CA HIS A 23 -7.73 53.91 12.25
C HIS A 23 -6.57 53.07 12.83
N VAL A 24 -6.76 52.53 14.04
CA VAL A 24 -6.01 51.35 14.49
C VAL A 24 -6.99 50.19 14.64
N GLY A 25 -7.75 49.94 13.59
CA GLY A 25 -8.30 48.61 13.33
C GLY A 25 -7.19 47.77 12.69
N GLY A 26 -6.07 47.59 13.39
CA GLY A 26 -5.11 46.56 13.00
C GLY A 26 -5.87 45.25 13.08
N ALA A 27 -6.18 44.64 11.94
CA ALA A 27 -6.78 43.32 11.92
C ALA A 27 -5.82 42.40 12.67
N SER A 28 -6.15 42.06 13.91
CA SER A 28 -5.32 41.17 14.74
C SER A 28 -5.13 39.90 13.92
N ALA A 29 -3.87 39.58 13.63
CA ALA A 29 -3.53 38.31 13.01
C ALA A 29 -4.11 37.17 13.85
N ILE A 30 -4.57 36.13 13.15
CA ILE A 30 -5.22 34.98 13.79
C ILE A 30 -4.15 34.03 14.32
N SER A 31 -4.27 33.68 15.59
CA SER A 31 -3.34 32.74 16.23
C SER A 31 -3.51 31.31 15.69
N ARG A 32 -2.43 30.51 15.73
CA ARG A 32 -2.46 29.07 15.41
C ARG A 32 -3.53 28.32 16.21
N GLY A 33 -3.68 28.65 17.49
CA GLY A 33 -4.69 28.03 18.34
C GLY A 33 -6.12 28.30 17.87
N GLU A 34 -6.40 29.53 17.42
CA GLU A 34 -7.70 29.92 16.88
C GLU A 34 -7.97 29.24 15.52
N VAL A 35 -6.99 29.18 14.63
CA VAL A 35 -7.11 28.44 13.35
C VAL A 35 -7.48 26.98 13.60
N VAL A 36 -6.75 26.27 14.46
CA VAL A 36 -7.03 24.86 14.78
C VAL A 36 -8.42 24.70 15.41
N TYR A 37 -8.82 25.60 16.31
CA TYR A 37 -10.15 25.57 16.90
C TYR A 37 -11.27 25.67 15.86
N GLU A 38 -11.16 26.61 14.93
CA GLU A 38 -12.15 26.81 13.88
C GLU A 38 -12.19 25.64 12.89
N ILE A 39 -11.04 25.06 12.52
CA ILE A 39 -10.97 23.87 11.67
C ILE A 39 -11.67 22.68 12.34
N MET A 40 -11.33 22.39 13.59
CA MET A 40 -11.93 21.30 14.37
C MET A 40 -13.44 21.46 14.48
N THR A 41 -13.90 22.70 14.70
CA THR A 41 -15.32 23.03 14.81
C THR A 41 -16.03 22.91 13.46
N ALA A 42 -15.45 23.40 12.37
CA ALA A 42 -16.03 23.34 11.03
C ALA A 42 -16.30 21.90 10.60
N LEU A 43 -15.37 20.99 10.92
CA LEU A 43 -15.41 19.58 10.56
C LEU A 43 -16.15 18.69 11.57
N ASP A 44 -16.69 19.25 12.66
CA ASP A 44 -17.31 18.50 13.78
C ASP A 44 -16.39 17.40 14.35
N LEU A 45 -15.09 17.69 14.47
CA LEU A 45 -14.11 16.72 14.94
C LEU A 45 -14.19 16.53 16.46
N PRO A 46 -13.98 15.29 16.96
CA PRO A 46 -14.16 15.00 18.37
C PRO A 46 -13.10 15.70 19.22
N VAL A 47 -13.55 16.36 20.29
CA VAL A 47 -12.68 16.93 21.31
C VAL A 47 -12.44 15.86 22.39
N VAL A 48 -11.36 15.10 22.25
CA VAL A 48 -10.97 14.04 23.21
C VAL A 48 -10.64 14.70 24.57
N GLN A 49 -11.17 14.16 25.67
CA GLN A 49 -11.15 14.87 26.96
C GLN A 49 -9.87 14.68 27.81
N ASP A 50 -9.03 13.66 27.59
CA ASP A 50 -7.87 13.43 28.48
C ASP A 50 -6.62 12.75 27.84
N GLY A 51 -5.52 13.50 27.79
CA GLY A 51 -4.13 12.98 27.75
C GLY A 51 -3.26 13.47 26.58
N SER A 52 -2.01 13.83 26.91
CA SER A 52 -0.85 14.16 26.03
C SER A 52 -0.93 15.42 25.14
N GLY A 53 -1.18 16.58 25.76
CA GLY A 53 -1.00 17.88 25.10
C GLY A 53 0.45 18.21 24.74
N PHE A 54 0.66 19.27 23.96
CA PHE A 54 1.97 19.90 23.84
C PHE A 54 2.43 20.46 25.20
N ALA A 55 3.74 20.53 25.41
CA ALA A 55 4.32 21.01 26.68
C ALA A 55 3.87 22.44 27.01
N ASP A 56 3.54 23.24 26.01
CA ASP A 56 3.08 24.63 26.10
C ASP A 56 1.55 24.79 26.00
N VAL A 57 0.78 23.70 25.97
CA VAL A 57 -0.69 23.73 25.82
C VAL A 57 -1.36 23.02 27.00
N SER A 58 -2.01 23.80 27.86
CA SER A 58 -2.77 23.32 29.02
C SER A 58 -4.28 23.42 28.79
N LYS A 59 -5.09 22.89 29.72
CA LYS A 59 -6.56 23.08 29.73
C LYS A 59 -6.97 24.55 29.89
N LEU A 60 -6.06 25.42 30.35
CA LEU A 60 -6.27 26.86 30.53
C LEU A 60 -5.82 27.69 29.30
N THR A 61 -5.05 27.08 28.40
CA THR A 61 -4.66 27.72 27.14
C THR A 61 -5.91 28.00 26.31
N LEU A 62 -6.04 29.19 25.75
CA LEU A 62 -7.14 29.52 24.84
C LEU A 62 -7.15 28.51 23.68
N HIS A 63 -8.32 27.94 23.38
CA HIS A 63 -8.48 26.83 22.43
C HIS A 63 -7.73 25.53 22.75
N GLY A 64 -7.12 25.40 23.94
CA GLY A 64 -6.25 24.28 24.31
C GLY A 64 -6.90 22.90 24.15
N LYS A 65 -8.20 22.77 24.42
CA LYS A 65 -8.93 21.50 24.20
C LYS A 65 -8.92 21.05 22.74
N SER A 66 -9.16 21.96 21.79
CA SER A 66 -9.16 21.64 20.36
C SER A 66 -7.75 21.32 19.87
N ILE A 67 -6.74 22.02 20.37
CA ILE A 67 -5.33 21.77 20.02
C ILE A 67 -4.90 20.38 20.53
N GLN A 68 -5.21 20.05 21.78
CA GLN A 68 -4.91 18.73 22.34
C GLN A 68 -5.63 17.62 21.57
N ALA A 69 -6.90 17.84 21.22
CA ALA A 69 -7.67 16.90 20.41
C ALA A 69 -7.06 16.72 19.01
N ALA A 70 -6.68 17.81 18.34
CA ALA A 70 -6.06 17.75 17.01
C ALA A 70 -4.72 16.98 17.04
N LYS A 71 -3.91 17.15 18.09
CA LYS A 71 -2.70 16.33 18.32
C LYS A 71 -3.06 14.85 18.54
N ALA A 72 -4.03 14.57 19.39
CA ALA A 72 -4.48 13.20 19.70
C ALA A 72 -5.10 12.46 18.50
N LEU A 73 -5.57 13.20 17.49
CA LEU A 73 -6.08 12.65 16.22
C LEU A 73 -4.98 12.52 15.14
N GLY A 74 -3.75 13.02 15.38
CA GLY A 74 -2.67 13.04 14.40
C GLY A 74 -2.74 14.18 13.36
N ILE A 75 -3.71 15.09 13.51
CA ILE A 75 -3.87 16.27 12.65
C ILE A 75 -2.67 17.20 12.85
N LEU A 76 -2.31 17.46 14.10
CA LEU A 76 -1.09 18.19 14.41
C LEU A 76 0.07 17.20 14.54
N PRO A 77 1.23 17.48 13.93
CA PRO A 77 2.41 16.66 14.12
C PRO A 77 2.77 16.55 15.61
N PRO A 78 3.33 15.41 16.06
CA PRO A 78 3.58 15.13 17.47
C PRO A 78 4.83 15.85 18.01
N PHE A 79 5.01 17.13 17.71
CA PHE A 79 6.09 17.95 18.26
C PHE A 79 5.94 18.15 19.78
N GLU A 80 7.03 18.57 20.43
CA GLU A 80 7.06 18.89 21.85
C GLU A 80 6.23 20.15 22.17
N HIS A 81 6.40 21.20 21.35
CA HIS A 81 5.73 22.49 21.47
C HIS A 81 4.89 22.81 20.23
N PHE A 82 3.78 23.53 20.40
CA PHE A 82 2.90 23.97 19.30
C PHE A 82 2.92 25.48 19.05
N TYR A 83 3.16 26.26 20.10
CA TYR A 83 3.13 27.71 20.14
C TYR A 83 1.76 28.29 19.75
N PRO A 84 0.71 28.04 20.58
CA PRO A 84 -0.68 28.34 20.25
C PRO A 84 -0.97 29.83 20.02
N THR A 85 -0.14 30.72 20.57
CA THR A 85 -0.29 32.18 20.50
C THR A 85 0.47 32.81 19.32
N LEU A 86 1.30 32.06 18.59
CA LEU A 86 1.91 32.59 17.38
C LEU A 86 0.86 32.80 16.31
N ASP A 87 1.04 33.84 15.51
CA ASP A 87 0.22 34.07 14.33
C ASP A 87 0.41 32.91 13.35
N ALA A 88 -0.69 32.41 12.80
CA ALA A 88 -0.65 31.39 11.76
C ALA A 88 -0.43 32.05 10.41
N THR A 89 0.45 31.48 9.59
CA THR A 89 0.49 31.83 8.16
C THR A 89 -0.65 31.14 7.39
N ASN A 90 -1.00 31.68 6.23
CA ASN A 90 -1.98 31.06 5.34
C ASN A 90 -1.58 29.64 4.92
N ALA A 91 -0.29 29.39 4.68
CA ALA A 91 0.25 28.07 4.38
C ALA A 91 0.08 27.08 5.53
N GLU A 92 0.34 27.49 6.77
CA GLU A 92 0.11 26.66 7.95
C GLU A 92 -1.38 26.33 8.13
N ALA A 93 -2.25 27.32 7.91
CA ALA A 93 -3.69 27.11 8.01
C ALA A 93 -4.20 26.09 6.98
N LEU A 94 -3.70 26.14 5.74
CA LEU A 94 -4.02 25.14 4.71
C LEU A 94 -3.45 23.77 5.05
N MET A 95 -2.22 23.68 5.55
CA MET A 95 -1.66 22.41 6.02
C MET A 95 -2.53 21.79 7.14
N PHE A 96 -2.90 22.56 8.17
CA PHE A 96 -3.78 22.07 9.24
C PHE A 96 -5.13 21.60 8.68
N ALA A 97 -5.70 22.36 7.74
CA ALA A 97 -6.97 22.04 7.12
C ALA A 97 -6.93 20.73 6.32
N LEU A 98 -5.93 20.55 5.46
CA LEU A 98 -5.78 19.33 4.65
C LEU A 98 -5.50 18.10 5.53
N ARG A 99 -4.65 18.24 6.56
CA ARG A 99 -4.42 17.15 7.53
C ARG A 99 -5.70 16.78 8.27
N ALA A 100 -6.54 17.75 8.62
CA ALA A 100 -7.84 17.53 9.25
C ALA A 100 -8.88 16.89 8.32
N LEU A 101 -8.78 17.11 7.00
CA LEU A 101 -9.58 16.39 5.99
C LEU A 101 -9.11 14.94 5.77
N GLY A 102 -7.91 14.61 6.25
CA GLY A 102 -7.30 13.28 6.11
C GLY A 102 -6.46 13.09 4.85
N LEU A 103 -5.82 14.18 4.38
CA LEU A 103 -4.98 14.22 3.18
C LEU A 103 -3.46 14.10 3.47
N PHE A 104 -3.07 13.66 4.67
CA PHE A 104 -1.66 13.66 5.07
C PHE A 104 -0.85 12.55 4.38
N ASN A 105 -1.45 11.39 4.09
CA ASN A 105 -0.77 10.30 3.38
C ASN A 105 -0.44 10.72 1.95
N GLU A 106 -1.37 11.40 1.29
CA GLU A 106 -1.21 11.92 -0.06
C GLU A 106 -0.12 12.99 -0.10
N ALA A 107 -0.06 13.88 0.91
CA ALA A 107 1.01 14.86 1.01
C ALA A 107 2.39 14.19 1.18
N GLU A 108 2.51 13.17 2.02
CA GLU A 108 3.77 12.43 2.20
C GLU A 108 4.20 11.71 0.91
N ILE A 109 3.27 11.02 0.24
CA ILE A 109 3.54 10.35 -1.05
C ILE A 109 4.02 11.37 -2.09
N LEU A 110 3.34 12.51 -2.19
CA LEU A 110 3.66 13.53 -3.18
C LEU A 110 5.00 14.22 -2.89
N ASP A 111 5.32 14.49 -1.62
CA ASP A 111 6.62 15.04 -1.21
C ASP A 111 7.79 14.12 -1.58
N GLU A 112 7.55 12.80 -1.64
CA GLU A 112 8.57 11.82 -2.03
C GLU A 112 8.75 11.69 -3.56
N ILE A 113 7.67 11.84 -4.35
CA ILE A 113 7.71 11.56 -5.81
C ILE A 113 7.65 12.81 -6.71
N CYS A 114 7.37 13.98 -6.13
CA CYS A 114 7.29 15.25 -6.84
C CYS A 114 8.33 16.24 -6.32
N GLU A 115 8.82 17.09 -7.22
CA GLU A 115 9.57 18.27 -6.83
C GLU A 115 8.62 19.47 -6.76
N PHE A 116 8.52 20.05 -5.57
CA PHE A 116 7.80 21.30 -5.36
C PHE A 116 8.81 22.45 -5.37
N GLY A 117 8.68 23.38 -6.33
CA GLY A 117 9.56 24.53 -6.41
C GLY A 117 9.53 25.39 -5.13
N GLU A 118 10.63 26.07 -4.82
CA GLU A 118 10.69 26.98 -3.68
C GLU A 118 9.67 28.13 -3.84
N LYS A 119 8.90 28.38 -2.78
CA LYS A 119 8.06 29.58 -2.66
C LYS A 119 8.70 30.50 -1.64
N GLU A 120 8.86 31.78 -2.01
CA GLU A 120 9.45 32.81 -1.16
C GLU A 120 8.74 32.86 0.21
N ASP A 121 9.52 32.85 1.28
CA ASP A 121 9.07 32.85 2.68
C ASP A 121 8.11 31.72 3.10
N VAL A 122 7.99 30.65 2.31
CA VAL A 122 7.22 29.44 2.66
C VAL A 122 8.17 28.28 2.96
N PRO A 123 8.12 27.69 4.16
CA PRO A 123 8.88 26.49 4.47
C PRO A 123 8.62 25.33 3.47
N PRO A 124 9.65 24.62 2.98
CA PRO A 124 9.49 23.60 1.94
C PRO A 124 8.41 22.55 2.21
N HIS A 125 8.35 22.05 3.46
CA HIS A 125 7.38 21.05 3.89
C HIS A 125 5.90 21.49 3.84
N LEU A 126 5.63 22.79 3.65
CA LEU A 126 4.26 23.30 3.47
C LEU A 126 3.86 23.39 1.99
N THR A 127 4.82 23.35 1.07
CA THR A 127 4.58 23.60 -0.36
C THR A 127 3.68 22.53 -0.98
N VAL A 128 3.86 21.26 -0.60
CA VAL A 128 3.00 20.15 -1.05
C VAL A 128 1.54 20.40 -0.69
N TYR A 129 1.26 20.88 0.52
CA TYR A 129 -0.11 21.18 0.96
C TYR A 129 -0.72 22.35 0.20
N LEU A 130 0.08 23.36 -0.16
CA LEU A 130 -0.38 24.47 -0.99
C LEU A 130 -0.77 23.98 -2.39
N THR A 131 0.09 23.18 -3.03
CA THR A 131 -0.19 22.61 -4.35
C THR A 131 -1.43 21.73 -4.33
N MET A 132 -1.58 20.87 -3.31
CA MET A 132 -2.78 20.06 -3.16
C MET A 132 -4.03 20.92 -2.98
N ALA A 133 -3.98 21.93 -2.10
CA ALA A 133 -5.11 22.83 -1.85
C ALA A 133 -5.55 23.60 -3.11
N GLU A 134 -4.60 23.92 -4.00
CA GLU A 134 -4.83 24.56 -5.29
C GLU A 134 -5.48 23.61 -6.32
N GLU A 135 -5.14 22.32 -6.29
CA GLU A 135 -5.63 21.28 -7.21
C GLU A 135 -6.91 20.58 -6.73
N MET A 136 -7.34 20.84 -5.50
CA MET A 136 -8.57 20.29 -4.94
C MET A 136 -9.84 20.85 -5.63
N SER A 137 -10.90 20.04 -5.61
CA SER A 137 -12.25 20.42 -5.99
C SER A 137 -13.21 20.15 -4.83
N PRO A 138 -13.82 21.19 -4.19
CA PRO A 138 -13.64 22.61 -4.51
C PRO A 138 -12.23 23.12 -4.15
N LYS A 139 -11.72 24.06 -4.94
CA LYS A 139 -10.42 24.73 -4.73
C LYS A 139 -10.41 25.49 -3.40
N ALA A 140 -9.28 25.47 -2.70
CA ALA A 140 -9.11 26.25 -1.47
C ALA A 140 -9.23 27.76 -1.73
N PRO A 141 -9.58 28.59 -0.72
CA PRO A 141 -9.83 30.00 -0.94
C PRO A 141 -8.58 30.76 -1.43
N GLU A 142 -8.77 31.59 -2.46
CA GLU A 142 -7.70 32.41 -3.05
C GLU A 142 -7.03 33.36 -2.04
N LEU A 143 -7.77 33.79 -1.01
CA LEU A 143 -7.24 34.61 0.09
C LEU A 143 -6.09 33.92 0.86
N LEU A 144 -6.05 32.59 0.87
CA LEU A 144 -4.97 31.83 1.49
C LEU A 144 -3.90 31.39 0.48
N LEU A 145 -4.30 31.14 -0.78
CA LEU A 145 -3.39 30.65 -1.81
C LEU A 145 -2.47 31.73 -2.39
N ASN A 146 -2.97 32.96 -2.53
CA ASN A 146 -2.24 34.05 -3.19
C ASN A 146 -1.08 34.61 -2.36
N GLU A 147 -1.23 34.64 -1.03
CA GLU A 147 -0.22 35.15 -0.10
C GLU A 147 0.08 34.10 0.98
N PRO A 148 0.73 32.98 0.65
CA PRO A 148 0.87 31.83 1.54
C PRO A 148 1.71 32.13 2.79
N ALA A 149 2.69 33.04 2.70
CA ALA A 149 3.53 33.46 3.82
C ALA A 149 2.88 34.52 4.72
N ALA A 150 1.81 35.18 4.26
CA ALA A 150 1.12 36.19 5.04
C ALA A 150 0.36 35.58 6.23
N ASN A 151 0.20 36.37 7.29
CA ASN A 151 -0.61 35.98 8.43
C ASN A 151 -2.08 35.86 8.04
N VAL A 152 -2.76 34.86 8.61
CA VAL A 152 -4.19 34.64 8.40
C VAL A 152 -4.98 35.87 8.87
N SER A 153 -5.77 36.44 7.97
CA SER A 153 -6.73 37.50 8.28
C SER A 153 -8.06 36.92 8.77
N ARG A 154 -8.89 37.74 9.42
CA ARG A 154 -10.24 37.32 9.85
C ARG A 154 -11.10 36.87 8.66
N GLU A 155 -10.98 37.56 7.52
CA GLU A 155 -11.68 37.18 6.29
C GLU A 155 -11.14 35.87 5.72
N GLY A 156 -9.81 35.70 5.72
CA GLY A 156 -9.13 34.45 5.35
C GLY A 156 -9.65 33.27 6.18
N LEU A 157 -9.68 33.41 7.50
CA LEU A 157 -10.21 32.38 8.40
C LEU A 157 -11.67 32.04 8.10
N ASN A 158 -12.53 33.04 7.92
CA ASN A 158 -13.94 32.82 7.58
C ASN A 158 -14.09 32.08 6.23
N SER A 159 -13.26 32.42 5.24
CA SER A 159 -13.26 31.75 3.93
C SER A 159 -12.81 30.29 4.05
N LEU A 160 -11.78 30.01 4.86
CA LEU A 160 -11.28 28.67 5.14
C LEU A 160 -12.37 27.80 5.80
N VAL A 161 -13.04 28.34 6.83
CA VAL A 161 -14.12 27.64 7.54
C VAL A 161 -15.29 27.32 6.60
N ASN A 162 -15.67 28.26 5.74
CA ASN A 162 -16.74 28.04 4.77
C ASN A 162 -16.35 26.99 3.73
N TRP A 163 -15.11 27.02 3.24
CA TRP A 163 -14.57 26.01 2.33
C TRP A 163 -14.57 24.61 2.96
N LEU A 164 -14.09 24.48 4.21
CA LEU A 164 -14.12 23.20 4.95
C LEU A 164 -15.53 22.64 5.12
N LYS A 165 -16.51 23.49 5.46
CA LYS A 165 -17.93 23.08 5.53
C LYS A 165 -18.45 22.62 4.16
N GLY A 166 -17.94 23.20 3.07
CA GLY A 166 -18.17 22.73 1.70
C GLY A 166 -17.59 21.34 1.46
N CYS A 167 -16.31 21.13 1.79
CA CYS A 167 -15.61 19.85 1.63
C CYS A 167 -16.29 18.68 2.35
N LYS A 168 -16.99 18.93 3.47
CA LYS A 168 -17.79 17.88 4.15
C LYS A 168 -18.88 17.27 3.29
N LYS A 169 -19.38 18.02 2.29
CA LYS A 169 -20.35 17.51 1.31
C LYS A 169 -19.70 16.63 0.24
N GLY A 170 -18.38 16.68 0.14
CA GLY A 170 -17.56 16.02 -0.85
C GLY A 170 -16.40 16.91 -1.27
N PHE A 171 -15.24 16.30 -1.47
CA PHE A 171 -14.13 16.90 -2.22
C PHE A 171 -13.50 15.81 -3.09
N ILE A 172 -12.80 16.23 -4.13
CA ILE A 172 -11.92 15.40 -4.93
C ILE A 172 -10.56 16.11 -5.00
N PHE A 173 -9.50 15.36 -4.77
CA PHE A 173 -8.13 15.70 -5.14
C PHE A 173 -7.67 14.66 -6.16
N GLU A 174 -7.21 15.10 -7.31
CA GLU A 174 -6.72 14.21 -8.36
C GLU A 174 -5.48 14.81 -9.01
N LYS A 175 -4.39 14.04 -9.06
CA LYS A 175 -3.13 14.46 -9.67
C LYS A 175 -2.67 13.41 -10.65
N THR A 176 -2.41 13.82 -11.89
CA THR A 176 -1.82 12.96 -12.92
C THR A 176 -0.40 13.38 -13.20
N LEU A 177 0.51 12.42 -13.16
CA LEU A 177 1.94 12.57 -13.40
C LEU A 177 2.33 11.70 -14.58
N GLU A 178 3.24 12.20 -15.42
CA GLU A 178 3.76 11.47 -16.58
C GLU A 178 5.28 11.35 -16.47
N GLU A 179 5.80 10.16 -16.74
CA GLU A 179 7.24 9.89 -16.84
C GLU A 179 7.50 8.89 -17.96
N GLY A 180 8.01 9.40 -19.08
CA GLY A 180 8.18 8.59 -20.29
C GLY A 180 6.85 7.97 -20.74
N PRO A 181 6.75 6.63 -20.86
CA PRO A 181 5.52 5.96 -21.28
C PRO A 181 4.51 5.72 -20.14
N LEU A 182 4.87 6.08 -18.90
CA LEU A 182 4.06 5.83 -17.72
C LEU A 182 3.19 7.04 -17.40
N THR A 183 1.91 6.80 -17.16
CA THR A 183 0.96 7.78 -16.61
C THR A 183 0.48 7.27 -15.27
N VAL A 184 0.68 8.06 -14.21
CA VAL A 184 0.25 7.76 -12.84
C VAL A 184 -0.78 8.78 -12.39
N THR A 185 -1.98 8.32 -12.04
CA THR A 185 -3.05 9.15 -11.49
C THR A 185 -3.30 8.76 -10.04
N ILE A 186 -3.12 9.72 -9.13
CA ILE A 186 -3.46 9.63 -7.71
C ILE A 186 -4.81 10.29 -7.51
N HIS A 187 -5.72 9.62 -6.82
CA HIS A 187 -7.05 10.14 -6.55
C HIS A 187 -7.43 9.98 -5.08
N ARG A 188 -8.01 11.04 -4.52
CA ARG A 188 -8.53 11.08 -3.17
C ARG A 188 -9.87 11.80 -3.11
N GLU A 189 -10.90 11.14 -2.60
CA GLU A 189 -12.23 11.73 -2.44
C GLU A 189 -12.78 11.59 -1.02
N GLY A 190 -13.60 12.56 -0.61
CA GLY A 190 -14.40 12.50 0.61
C GLY A 190 -13.61 12.70 1.91
N VAL A 191 -14.29 13.27 2.92
CA VAL A 191 -13.66 13.58 4.21
C VAL A 191 -13.53 12.32 5.07
N GLY A 192 -12.32 12.07 5.58
CA GLY A 192 -12.05 10.99 6.52
C GLY A 192 -12.81 11.11 7.84
N ARG A 193 -13.04 9.98 8.52
CA ARG A 193 -13.50 9.95 9.91
C ARG A 193 -12.41 9.43 10.84
N PRO A 194 -12.11 10.13 11.95
CA PRO A 194 -10.92 9.83 12.70
C PRO A 194 -11.15 8.51 13.41
N PRO A 195 -10.11 7.67 13.53
CA PRO A 195 -10.23 6.46 14.32
C PRO A 195 -10.61 6.81 15.76
N LYS A 196 -11.60 6.11 16.30
CA LYS A 196 -11.96 6.23 17.73
C LYS A 196 -10.91 5.56 18.63
N LEU A 197 -10.23 4.56 18.08
CA LEU A 197 -9.24 3.77 18.77
C LEU A 197 -8.06 3.51 17.84
N TRP A 198 -6.89 3.39 18.45
CA TRP A 198 -5.61 3.12 17.82
C TRP A 198 -5.00 1.87 18.44
N LEU A 199 -4.35 1.06 17.62
CA LEU A 199 -3.54 -0.07 18.06
C LEU A 199 -2.11 0.10 17.64
N VAL A 200 -1.19 -0.41 18.45
CA VAL A 200 0.20 -0.62 18.03
C VAL A 200 0.32 -2.08 17.59
N LEU A 201 0.26 -2.33 16.29
CA LEU A 201 0.51 -3.66 15.71
C LEU A 201 2.00 -3.96 15.76
N ILE A 202 2.35 -5.02 16.47
CA ILE A 202 3.74 -5.47 16.64
C ILE A 202 4.11 -6.45 15.52
N ASP A 203 3.29 -7.48 15.32
CA ASP A 203 3.55 -8.48 14.29
C ASP A 203 2.26 -9.11 13.76
N GLU A 204 2.32 -9.56 12.50
CA GLU A 204 1.30 -10.36 11.84
C GLU A 204 1.89 -11.74 11.60
N ILE A 205 1.48 -12.71 12.42
CA ILE A 205 2.10 -14.04 12.48
C ILE A 205 1.20 -15.05 11.75
N PRO A 206 1.72 -15.86 10.81
CA PRO A 206 0.95 -16.86 10.09
C PRO A 206 0.17 -17.83 11.00
N LEU A 207 -0.98 -18.33 10.52
CA LEU A 207 -1.87 -19.21 11.32
C LEU A 207 -1.23 -20.53 11.77
N ASN A 208 -0.16 -20.98 11.11
CA ASN A 208 0.59 -22.17 11.51
C ASN A 208 1.65 -21.89 12.60
N ALA A 209 1.80 -20.65 13.07
CA ALA A 209 2.78 -20.23 14.06
C ALA A 209 2.12 -19.63 15.32
N GLU A 210 1.02 -20.22 15.78
CA GLU A 210 0.26 -19.73 16.94
C GLU A 210 1.11 -19.62 18.22
N ALA A 211 2.00 -20.58 18.48
CA ALA A 211 2.89 -20.55 19.64
C ALA A 211 3.76 -19.29 19.65
N ARG A 212 4.35 -18.91 18.50
CA ARG A 212 5.13 -17.68 18.35
C ARG A 212 4.30 -16.43 18.67
N ALA A 213 3.03 -16.42 18.27
CA ALA A 213 2.14 -15.30 18.59
C ALA A 213 1.88 -15.18 20.10
N ARG A 214 1.68 -16.31 20.78
CA ARG A 214 1.54 -16.37 22.25
C ARG A 214 2.81 -15.91 22.95
N ASP A 215 3.96 -16.45 22.55
CA ASP A 215 5.27 -16.11 23.12
C ASP A 215 5.57 -14.61 22.99
N LEU A 216 5.31 -14.03 21.82
CA LEU A 216 5.49 -12.59 21.58
C LEU A 216 4.54 -11.74 22.44
N ALA A 217 3.27 -12.13 22.53
CA ALA A 217 2.30 -11.41 23.36
C ALA A 217 2.68 -11.48 24.85
N ASP A 218 3.13 -12.63 25.33
CA ASP A 218 3.52 -12.80 26.74
C ASP A 218 4.84 -12.06 27.05
N TYR A 219 5.79 -12.05 26.12
CA TYR A 219 6.99 -11.20 26.22
C TYR A 219 6.63 -9.72 26.39
N LEU A 220 5.70 -9.20 25.58
CA LEU A 220 5.24 -7.81 25.67
C LEU A 220 4.52 -7.52 27.00
N LYS A 221 3.69 -8.45 27.49
CA LYS A 221 3.04 -8.32 28.81
C LYS A 221 4.06 -8.28 29.94
N ASN A 222 5.12 -9.10 29.87
CA ASN A 222 6.20 -9.10 30.85
C ASN A 222 6.99 -7.78 30.86
N LEU A 223 7.04 -7.06 29.74
CA LEU A 223 7.57 -5.69 29.66
C LEU A 223 6.59 -4.60 30.13
N GLY A 224 5.38 -4.97 30.55
CA GLY A 224 4.35 -4.03 31.03
C GLY A 224 3.46 -3.46 29.93
N PHE A 225 3.52 -3.96 28.70
CA PHE A 225 2.61 -3.54 27.63
C PHE A 225 1.31 -4.36 27.67
N PRO A 226 0.12 -3.73 27.56
CA PRO A 226 -1.16 -4.44 27.48
C PRO A 226 -1.35 -5.10 26.11
N ALA A 227 -0.60 -6.20 25.87
CA ALA A 227 -0.59 -6.91 24.60
C ALA A 227 -1.69 -7.98 24.52
N PHE A 228 -2.27 -8.13 23.34
CA PHE A 228 -3.28 -9.13 23.03
C PHE A 228 -3.13 -9.66 21.60
N ILE A 229 -3.83 -10.76 21.31
CA ILE A 229 -3.80 -11.43 20.01
C ILE A 229 -5.19 -11.38 19.39
N VAL A 230 -5.27 -10.93 18.14
CA VAL A 230 -6.48 -11.03 17.32
C VAL A 230 -6.27 -12.10 16.26
N LYS A 231 -7.10 -13.14 16.27
CA LYS A 231 -7.11 -14.14 15.21
C LYS A 231 -7.92 -13.61 14.03
N GLN A 232 -7.26 -13.41 12.89
CA GLN A 232 -7.87 -13.12 11.60
C GLN A 232 -8.02 -14.41 10.76
N GLU A 233 -8.68 -14.32 9.61
CA GLU A 233 -8.78 -15.45 8.68
C GLU A 233 -7.43 -15.87 8.07
N TRP A 234 -6.42 -15.00 8.12
CA TRP A 234 -5.12 -15.20 7.45
C TRP A 234 -3.91 -15.20 8.41
N ALA A 235 -4.04 -14.67 9.62
CA ALA A 235 -2.93 -14.52 10.57
C ALA A 235 -3.40 -14.24 12.01
N TYR A 236 -2.46 -14.33 12.95
CA TYR A 236 -2.55 -13.80 14.31
C TYR A 236 -1.92 -12.41 14.35
N LEU A 237 -2.69 -11.38 14.66
CA LEU A 237 -2.19 -10.02 14.90
C LEU A 237 -1.82 -9.87 16.37
N VAL A 238 -0.55 -9.67 16.66
CA VAL A 238 -0.07 -9.35 18.02
C VAL A 238 0.01 -7.84 18.15
N SER A 239 -0.79 -7.28 19.06
CA SER A 239 -0.99 -5.83 19.17
C SER A 239 -0.96 -5.38 20.62
N VAL A 240 -0.63 -4.10 20.84
CA VAL A 240 -0.72 -3.41 22.13
C VAL A 240 -1.83 -2.34 22.07
N GLY A 241 -2.67 -2.26 23.11
CA GLY A 241 -3.78 -1.30 23.20
C GLY A 241 -5.15 -1.96 23.47
N PRO A 242 -6.27 -1.40 23.00
CA PRO A 242 -6.41 -0.18 22.18
C PRO A 242 -6.29 1.13 22.97
N PHE A 243 -5.93 2.20 22.28
CA PHE A 243 -5.77 3.55 22.81
C PHE A 243 -6.79 4.50 22.19
N MET A 244 -7.47 5.33 22.98
CA MET A 244 -8.32 6.42 22.46
C MET A 244 -7.52 7.62 21.91
N ASP A 245 -6.21 7.60 22.10
CA ASP A 245 -5.29 8.71 21.84
C ASP A 245 -4.13 8.19 20.99
N TYR A 246 -3.96 8.75 19.79
CA TYR A 246 -2.88 8.39 18.88
C TYR A 246 -1.51 8.57 19.53
N VAL A 247 -1.33 9.61 20.34
CA VAL A 247 -0.05 9.91 20.99
C VAL A 247 0.29 8.82 22.02
N LYS A 248 -0.68 8.26 22.73
CA LYS A 248 -0.42 7.10 23.62
C LYS A 248 0.05 5.88 22.83
N ALA A 249 -0.52 5.64 21.64
CA ALA A 249 -0.03 4.60 20.75
C ALA A 249 1.40 4.90 20.25
N HIS A 250 1.69 6.17 19.93
CA HIS A 250 3.01 6.63 19.56
C HIS A 250 4.04 6.46 20.69
N ASP A 251 3.70 6.84 21.92
CA ASP A 251 4.55 6.68 23.11
C ASP A 251 4.80 5.20 23.44
N VAL A 252 3.82 4.33 23.18
CA VAL A 252 4.03 2.89 23.28
C VAL A 252 5.00 2.41 22.22
N LYS A 253 4.80 2.78 20.95
CA LYS A 253 5.72 2.45 19.85
C LYS A 253 7.15 2.93 20.14
N ALA A 254 7.31 4.16 20.65
CA ALA A 254 8.61 4.74 20.98
C ALA A 254 9.33 4.05 22.16
N ARG A 255 8.59 3.40 23.06
CA ARG A 255 9.14 2.66 24.22
C ARG A 255 9.39 1.17 23.93
N LEU A 256 9.05 0.67 22.75
CA LEU A 256 9.32 -0.72 22.38
C LEU A 256 10.84 -1.00 22.37
N PRO A 257 11.26 -2.25 22.66
CA PRO A 257 12.67 -2.62 22.61
C PRO A 257 13.32 -2.29 21.26
N LYS A 258 14.58 -1.84 21.28
CA LYS A 258 15.36 -1.59 20.06
C LYS A 258 15.37 -2.84 19.16
N GLY A 259 15.06 -2.65 17.89
CA GLY A 259 14.97 -3.72 16.88
C GLY A 259 13.55 -4.28 16.70
N MET A 260 12.59 -3.95 17.56
CA MET A 260 11.18 -4.25 17.33
C MET A 260 10.54 -3.16 16.49
N THR A 261 10.04 -3.52 15.32
CA THR A 261 9.25 -2.63 14.46
C THR A 261 7.77 -2.73 14.81
N ALA A 262 7.05 -1.61 14.76
CA ALA A 262 5.61 -1.60 14.96
C ALA A 262 4.91 -0.50 14.15
N SER A 263 3.63 -0.72 13.88
CA SER A 263 2.76 0.19 13.15
C SER A 263 1.62 0.66 14.03
N ILE A 264 1.23 1.93 13.92
CA ILE A 264 0.03 2.45 14.61
C ILE A 264 -1.12 2.38 13.63
N LEU A 265 -2.19 1.66 13.98
CA LEU A 265 -3.31 1.39 13.10
C LEU A 265 -4.63 1.84 13.71
N PRO A 266 -5.58 2.34 12.89
CA PRO A 266 -6.97 2.45 13.28
C PRO A 266 -7.53 1.12 13.80
N TYR A 267 -8.33 1.14 14.87
CA TYR A 267 -8.99 -0.04 15.42
C TYR A 267 -10.49 0.18 15.65
N ASN A 268 -11.28 -0.86 15.36
CA ASN A 268 -12.75 -0.84 15.48
C ASN A 268 -13.44 0.32 14.74
N GLY A 269 -12.87 0.76 13.62
CA GLY A 269 -13.50 1.71 12.69
C GLY A 269 -14.54 1.02 11.81
N SER A 270 -15.68 0.63 12.38
CA SER A 270 -16.84 0.15 11.60
C SER A 270 -17.74 1.27 11.09
N GLU A 271 -17.36 2.53 11.31
CA GLU A 271 -18.13 3.65 10.77
C GLU A 271 -17.86 3.78 9.27
N GLU A 272 -18.93 3.91 8.50
CA GLU A 272 -18.83 4.25 7.10
C GLU A 272 -18.15 5.62 6.96
N SER A 273 -16.93 5.61 6.45
CA SER A 273 -16.23 6.81 6.01
C SER A 273 -16.43 6.98 4.50
N PRO A 274 -16.71 8.20 4.02
CA PRO A 274 -16.75 8.51 2.59
C PRO A 274 -15.34 8.75 2.01
N ALA A 275 -14.27 8.61 2.80
CA ALA A 275 -12.91 8.69 2.30
C ALA A 275 -12.58 7.50 1.39
N LEU A 276 -11.99 7.77 0.24
CA LEU A 276 -11.45 6.76 -0.67
C LEU A 276 -10.20 7.29 -1.35
N TYR A 277 -9.15 6.48 -1.29
CA TYR A 277 -7.91 6.66 -2.03
C TYR A 277 -7.74 5.53 -3.04
N TRP A 278 -7.35 5.88 -4.26
CA TRP A 278 -6.81 4.93 -5.21
C TRP A 278 -5.72 5.59 -6.06
N VAL A 279 -4.82 4.77 -6.55
CA VAL A 279 -3.77 5.16 -7.48
C VAL A 279 -3.78 4.23 -8.69
N CYS A 280 -3.61 4.79 -9.88
CA CYS A 280 -3.61 4.09 -11.15
C CYS A 280 -2.31 4.38 -11.89
N LEU A 281 -1.56 3.35 -12.24
CA LEU A 281 -0.47 3.44 -13.21
C LEU A 281 -0.93 2.79 -14.51
N SER A 282 -0.68 3.46 -15.64
CA SER A 282 -0.97 2.90 -16.97
C SER A 282 0.16 3.15 -17.96
N TYR A 283 0.29 2.23 -18.93
CA TYR A 283 1.30 2.27 -19.98
C TYR A 283 0.80 1.56 -21.24
N ASP A 284 1.37 1.88 -22.40
CA ASP A 284 1.07 1.21 -23.67
C ASP A 284 1.76 -0.16 -23.72
N ALA A 285 0.95 -1.22 -23.87
CA ALA A 285 1.39 -2.62 -23.82
C ALA A 285 2.40 -2.97 -24.92
N THR A 286 2.45 -2.19 -26.01
CA THR A 286 3.39 -2.39 -27.12
C THR A 286 4.74 -1.69 -26.91
N SER A 287 4.81 -0.78 -25.94
CA SER A 287 6.01 0.03 -25.65
C SER A 287 6.77 -0.47 -24.42
N GLU A 288 6.06 -1.03 -23.45
CA GLU A 288 6.60 -1.48 -22.17
C GLU A 288 6.01 -2.87 -21.86
N THR A 289 6.85 -3.80 -21.42
CA THR A 289 6.44 -5.18 -21.11
C THR A 289 6.66 -5.46 -19.64
N GLY A 290 5.57 -5.77 -18.93
CA GLY A 290 5.64 -6.25 -17.55
C GLY A 290 6.45 -7.53 -17.43
N LYS A 291 7.24 -7.67 -16.37
CA LYS A 291 7.94 -8.90 -16.02
C LYS A 291 7.52 -9.38 -14.65
N ILE A 292 7.75 -10.65 -14.35
CA ILE A 292 7.46 -11.24 -13.03
C ILE A 292 8.79 -11.56 -12.35
N ALA A 293 8.96 -11.08 -11.12
CA ALA A 293 10.11 -11.42 -10.28
C ALA A 293 9.66 -12.30 -9.11
N LEU A 294 10.24 -13.49 -9.00
CA LEU A 294 10.05 -14.38 -7.85
C LEU A 294 10.99 -13.98 -6.71
N SER A 295 10.45 -13.83 -5.50
CA SER A 295 11.24 -13.46 -4.32
C SER A 295 12.20 -14.56 -3.90
N SER A 296 11.81 -15.83 -4.09
CA SER A 296 12.66 -16.98 -3.76
C SER A 296 13.96 -16.98 -4.57
N ALA A 297 13.92 -16.57 -5.84
CA ALA A 297 15.06 -16.54 -6.76
C ALA A 297 16.28 -15.83 -6.16
N ARG A 298 16.00 -14.69 -5.50
CA ARG A 298 17.01 -13.78 -4.99
C ARG A 298 17.20 -13.87 -3.48
N PHE A 299 16.13 -14.17 -2.75
CA PHE A 299 16.12 -14.05 -1.29
C PHE A 299 15.84 -15.36 -0.55
N GLY A 300 15.44 -16.43 -1.25
CA GLY A 300 15.03 -17.70 -0.65
C GLY A 300 13.75 -17.63 0.20
N THR A 301 13.06 -16.49 0.22
CA THR A 301 11.85 -16.22 1.02
C THR A 301 11.05 -15.07 0.40
N SER A 302 9.86 -14.77 0.93
CA SER A 302 9.05 -13.60 0.55
C SER A 302 9.69 -12.28 1.02
N ARG A 303 9.52 -11.19 0.26
CA ARG A 303 10.04 -9.85 0.57
C ARG A 303 9.03 -8.73 0.29
N PRO A 304 9.12 -7.58 0.96
CA PRO A 304 8.35 -6.38 0.62
C PRO A 304 8.43 -6.02 -0.85
N LEU A 305 7.38 -5.39 -1.39
CA LEU A 305 7.30 -4.97 -2.78
C LEU A 305 8.45 -3.99 -3.11
N SER A 306 8.69 -3.01 -2.25
CA SER A 306 9.77 -2.02 -2.41
C SER A 306 11.17 -2.65 -2.47
N GLU A 307 11.46 -3.61 -1.58
CA GLU A 307 12.72 -4.36 -1.59
C GLU A 307 12.90 -5.12 -2.90
N MET A 308 11.83 -5.75 -3.40
CA MET A 308 11.87 -6.49 -4.67
C MET A 308 12.01 -5.57 -5.88
N ALA A 309 11.32 -4.42 -5.90
CA ALA A 309 11.39 -3.43 -6.98
C ALA A 309 12.79 -2.79 -7.06
N GLY A 310 13.34 -2.37 -5.93
CA GLY A 310 14.71 -1.85 -5.87
C GLY A 310 15.75 -2.89 -6.26
N ALA A 311 15.51 -4.16 -5.91
CA ALA A 311 16.36 -5.28 -6.28
C ALA A 311 16.41 -5.55 -7.79
N THR A 312 15.29 -5.38 -8.49
CA THR A 312 15.22 -5.55 -9.96
C THR A 312 15.62 -4.31 -10.73
N GLY A 313 15.79 -3.16 -10.06
CA GLY A 313 16.01 -1.88 -10.73
C GLY A 313 14.78 -1.40 -11.50
N ALA A 314 13.58 -1.78 -11.03
CA ALA A 314 12.33 -1.47 -11.70
C ALA A 314 12.11 0.05 -11.85
N LYS A 315 11.43 0.47 -12.92
CA LYS A 315 10.80 1.79 -13.04
C LYS A 315 9.53 1.88 -12.20
N ALA A 316 8.76 0.79 -12.18
CA ALA A 316 7.52 0.66 -11.42
C ALA A 316 7.25 -0.81 -11.06
N ALA A 317 6.53 -1.06 -9.98
CA ALA A 317 6.14 -2.41 -9.57
C ALA A 317 4.79 -2.45 -8.86
N VAL A 318 4.07 -3.56 -9.00
CA VAL A 318 2.80 -3.84 -8.32
C VAL A 318 2.79 -5.27 -7.79
N ASN A 319 2.00 -5.53 -6.75
CA ASN A 319 1.83 -6.88 -6.23
C ASN A 319 1.17 -7.82 -7.24
N GLY A 320 1.43 -9.12 -7.09
CA GLY A 320 0.85 -10.17 -7.92
C GLY A 320 -0.48 -10.74 -7.39
N GLY A 321 -0.78 -11.97 -7.83
CA GLY A 321 -1.87 -12.80 -7.34
C GLY A 321 -1.58 -13.49 -6.00
N TYR A 322 -2.50 -14.36 -5.60
CA TYR A 322 -2.56 -14.93 -4.25
C TYR A 322 -1.40 -15.87 -3.91
N PHE A 323 -1.18 -16.07 -2.61
CA PHE A 323 -0.15 -16.96 -2.09
C PHE A 323 -0.50 -17.59 -0.74
N SER A 324 0.24 -18.63 -0.36
CA SER A 324 0.21 -19.27 0.96
C SER A 324 1.63 -19.43 1.49
N GLY A 325 1.92 -18.80 2.63
CA GLY A 325 3.29 -18.72 3.16
C GLY A 325 4.21 -17.99 2.18
N THR A 326 5.18 -18.70 1.62
CA THR A 326 6.12 -18.18 0.61
C THR A 326 5.80 -18.63 -0.81
N ARG A 327 4.66 -19.28 -1.05
CA ARG A 327 4.34 -19.94 -2.32
C ARG A 327 3.16 -19.28 -3.03
N PRO A 328 3.30 -18.88 -4.29
CA PRO A 328 2.17 -18.50 -5.13
C PRO A 328 1.08 -19.58 -5.16
N ILE A 329 -0.19 -19.17 -5.26
CA ILE A 329 -1.34 -20.07 -5.47
C ILE A 329 -1.82 -19.90 -6.90
N GLY A 330 -1.51 -20.89 -7.73
CA GLY A 330 -1.89 -20.94 -9.13
C GLY A 330 -0.72 -20.68 -10.06
N LEU A 331 -1.03 -20.57 -11.35
CA LEU A 331 -0.06 -20.40 -12.42
C LEU A 331 0.83 -19.20 -12.09
N VAL A 332 2.13 -19.40 -12.22
CA VAL A 332 3.09 -18.33 -12.49
C VAL A 332 3.98 -18.84 -13.60
N LEU A 333 4.12 -18.04 -14.65
CA LEU A 333 4.88 -18.32 -15.84
C LEU A 333 5.86 -17.16 -16.04
N THR A 334 7.14 -17.51 -16.12
CA THR A 334 8.25 -16.58 -16.26
C THR A 334 9.05 -16.95 -17.49
N ASP A 335 9.25 -16.01 -18.40
CA ASP A 335 10.01 -16.22 -19.64
C ASP A 335 9.55 -17.44 -20.46
N GLY A 336 8.23 -17.64 -20.57
CA GLY A 336 7.62 -18.75 -21.29
C GLY A 336 7.62 -20.10 -20.54
N ALA A 337 8.28 -20.18 -19.38
CA ALA A 337 8.37 -21.40 -18.57
C ALA A 337 7.43 -21.36 -17.36
N ILE A 338 6.79 -22.48 -17.06
CA ILE A 338 5.93 -22.63 -15.88
C ILE A 338 6.80 -22.67 -14.62
N SER A 339 6.73 -21.66 -13.77
CA SER A 339 7.38 -21.64 -12.45
C SER A 339 6.47 -22.24 -11.36
N TYR A 340 5.15 -22.09 -11.49
CA TYR A 340 4.15 -22.69 -10.60
C TYR A 340 2.94 -23.17 -11.41
N MET A 341 2.39 -24.34 -11.04
CA MET A 341 1.27 -24.95 -11.79
C MET A 341 -0.07 -24.21 -11.57
N PRO A 342 -0.99 -24.24 -12.56
CA PRO A 342 -2.31 -23.65 -12.42
C PRO A 342 -3.15 -24.23 -11.28
N TYR A 343 -3.88 -23.36 -10.60
CA TYR A 343 -4.97 -23.68 -9.71
C TYR A 343 -6.26 -23.76 -10.53
N ARG A 344 -6.94 -24.91 -10.45
CA ARG A 344 -8.10 -25.20 -11.29
C ARG A 344 -9.21 -24.16 -11.11
N GLY A 345 -9.73 -23.65 -12.22
CA GLY A 345 -10.88 -22.74 -12.24
C GLY A 345 -10.58 -21.29 -11.90
N ARG A 346 -9.32 -20.91 -11.65
CA ARG A 346 -8.92 -19.50 -11.45
C ARG A 346 -8.58 -18.80 -12.75
N THR A 347 -8.93 -17.53 -12.83
CA THR A 347 -8.56 -16.67 -13.96
C THR A 347 -7.05 -16.39 -13.95
N ALA A 348 -6.42 -16.66 -15.09
CA ALA A 348 -5.05 -16.27 -15.42
C ALA A 348 -5.04 -15.01 -16.28
N ILE A 349 -3.97 -14.24 -16.12
CA ILE A 349 -3.60 -13.09 -16.92
C ILE A 349 -2.22 -13.40 -17.48
N GLY A 350 -2.03 -13.26 -18.78
CA GLY A 350 -0.73 -13.44 -19.42
C GLY A 350 -0.51 -12.45 -20.55
N TRP A 351 0.74 -12.27 -20.94
CA TRP A 351 1.14 -11.42 -22.04
C TRP A 351 2.47 -11.87 -22.66
N ASP A 352 2.75 -11.38 -23.87
CA ASP A 352 4.02 -11.57 -24.57
C ASP A 352 4.75 -10.24 -24.84
N ASP A 353 5.95 -10.30 -25.43
CA ASP A 353 6.78 -9.12 -25.72
C ASP A 353 6.17 -8.21 -26.81
N SER A 354 5.13 -8.65 -27.52
CA SER A 354 4.42 -7.83 -28.52
C SER A 354 3.30 -6.98 -27.91
N GLY A 355 3.02 -7.16 -26.62
CA GLY A 355 1.89 -6.55 -25.92
C GLY A 355 0.57 -7.30 -26.09
N LYS A 356 0.59 -8.51 -26.68
CA LYS A 356 -0.60 -9.33 -26.78
C LYS A 356 -0.96 -9.88 -25.41
N VAL A 357 -2.24 -9.75 -25.05
CA VAL A 357 -2.78 -10.14 -23.75
C VAL A 357 -3.60 -11.43 -23.88
N TYR A 358 -3.49 -12.30 -22.86
CA TYR A 358 -4.16 -13.59 -22.71
C TYR A 358 -4.92 -13.62 -21.38
N ILE A 359 -6.24 -13.89 -21.40
CA ILE A 359 -7.05 -13.91 -20.17
C ILE A 359 -8.06 -15.04 -20.22
N GLY A 360 -8.06 -15.88 -19.20
CA GLY A 360 -8.91 -17.07 -19.18
C GLY A 360 -8.55 -18.01 -18.04
N GLN A 361 -9.36 -19.05 -17.88
CA GLN A 361 -8.97 -20.16 -17.03
C GLN A 361 -7.94 -21.00 -17.77
N VAL A 362 -6.90 -21.42 -17.07
CA VAL A 362 -5.79 -22.17 -17.65
C VAL A 362 -5.61 -23.48 -16.91
N GLU A 363 -5.42 -24.55 -17.68
CA GLU A 363 -4.92 -25.83 -17.19
C GLU A 363 -3.52 -26.06 -17.77
N ALA A 364 -2.71 -26.86 -17.08
CA ALA A 364 -1.38 -27.22 -17.55
C ALA A 364 -1.15 -28.71 -17.40
N ALA A 365 -0.50 -29.30 -18.39
CA ALA A 365 0.12 -30.60 -18.29
C ALA A 365 1.64 -30.41 -18.37
N ALA A 366 2.36 -30.90 -17.37
CA ALA A 366 3.82 -30.92 -17.37
C ALA A 366 4.29 -32.35 -17.11
N ARG A 367 5.26 -32.80 -17.90
CA ARG A 367 5.81 -34.15 -17.83
C ARG A 367 7.31 -34.15 -18.07
N VAL A 368 7.98 -35.11 -17.47
CA VAL A 368 9.38 -35.42 -17.75
C VAL A 368 9.44 -36.67 -18.62
N VAL A 369 10.09 -36.56 -19.76
CA VAL A 369 10.38 -37.67 -20.68
C VAL A 369 11.81 -38.12 -20.43
N VAL A 370 12.00 -39.41 -20.17
CA VAL A 370 13.32 -40.03 -19.90
C VAL A 370 13.66 -41.01 -21.02
N GLY A 371 14.78 -40.74 -21.71
CA GLY A 371 15.17 -41.45 -22.92
C GLY A 371 14.07 -41.40 -23.98
N SER A 372 13.85 -42.51 -24.70
CA SER A 372 12.94 -42.54 -25.84
C SER A 372 11.51 -43.02 -25.53
N LYS A 373 11.17 -43.38 -24.28
CA LYS A 373 9.91 -44.10 -24.00
C LYS A 373 9.23 -43.83 -22.65
N ALA A 374 9.93 -43.39 -21.61
CA ALA A 374 9.32 -43.27 -20.29
C ALA A 374 8.85 -41.83 -20.05
N GLU A 375 7.59 -41.66 -19.65
CA GLU A 375 7.03 -40.36 -19.32
C GLU A 375 6.46 -40.36 -17.90
N PHE A 376 6.70 -39.28 -17.18
CA PHE A 376 6.18 -39.08 -15.83
C PHE A 376 5.49 -37.73 -15.75
N ALA A 377 4.22 -37.72 -15.33
CA ALA A 377 3.53 -36.49 -15.00
C ALA A 377 4.19 -35.83 -13.79
N LEU A 378 4.30 -34.50 -13.80
CA LEU A 378 4.79 -33.74 -12.67
C LEU A 378 3.64 -33.46 -11.69
N ASP A 379 3.92 -33.63 -10.41
CA ASP A 379 3.08 -33.10 -9.32
C ASP A 379 3.10 -31.57 -9.34
N GLY A 380 4.24 -30.99 -9.74
CA GLY A 380 4.36 -29.55 -9.97
C GLY A 380 5.78 -29.08 -10.20
N VAL A 381 5.91 -27.77 -10.33
CA VAL A 381 7.18 -27.04 -10.45
C VAL A 381 7.36 -26.20 -9.19
N ASN A 382 8.59 -26.14 -8.68
CA ASN A 382 8.98 -25.35 -7.51
C ASN A 382 8.20 -25.67 -6.23
N VAL A 383 7.79 -26.93 -6.11
CA VAL A 383 7.07 -27.50 -4.97
C VAL A 383 7.61 -28.88 -4.65
N SER A 384 7.45 -29.32 -3.40
CA SER A 384 7.84 -30.67 -3.00
C SER A 384 6.87 -31.69 -3.59
N PRO A 385 7.37 -32.80 -4.16
CA PRO A 385 6.51 -33.86 -4.67
C PRO A 385 5.79 -34.61 -3.57
N SER A 386 4.63 -35.16 -3.92
CA SER A 386 3.90 -36.15 -3.14
C SER A 386 4.69 -37.47 -3.03
N TYR A 387 4.23 -38.38 -2.16
CA TYR A 387 4.85 -39.70 -2.08
C TYR A 387 4.55 -40.49 -3.36
N HIS A 388 5.58 -41.13 -3.93
CA HIS A 388 5.62 -41.70 -5.30
C HIS A 388 5.67 -40.69 -6.46
N GLY A 389 5.55 -39.39 -6.21
CA GLY A 389 5.51 -38.36 -7.24
C GLY A 389 6.88 -37.79 -7.68
N ILE A 390 6.80 -36.80 -8.58
CA ILE A 390 7.95 -36.07 -9.14
C ILE A 390 7.64 -34.57 -9.19
N SER A 391 8.63 -33.75 -8.86
CA SER A 391 8.59 -32.31 -9.12
C SER A 391 9.91 -31.83 -9.67
N VAL A 392 9.89 -30.68 -10.34
CA VAL A 392 11.08 -30.02 -10.86
C VAL A 392 11.26 -28.69 -10.13
N TYR A 393 12.49 -28.36 -9.78
CA TYR A 393 12.88 -27.03 -9.31
C TYR A 393 13.74 -26.35 -10.38
N SER A 394 13.26 -25.20 -10.84
CA SER A 394 13.88 -24.41 -11.90
C SER A 394 14.79 -23.33 -11.32
N PRO A 395 15.75 -22.78 -12.08
CA PRO A 395 16.67 -21.75 -11.59
C PRO A 395 15.97 -20.49 -11.08
N GLU A 396 14.79 -20.18 -11.61
CA GLU A 396 13.96 -19.04 -11.21
C GLU A 396 13.41 -19.21 -9.79
N PHE A 397 13.44 -20.42 -9.22
CA PHE A 397 13.12 -20.62 -7.80
C PHE A 397 14.21 -20.09 -6.89
N GLY A 398 15.48 -20.16 -7.30
CA GLY A 398 16.65 -19.83 -6.51
C GLY A 398 17.75 -20.86 -6.65
N MET A 399 18.83 -20.69 -5.90
CA MET A 399 20.01 -21.57 -5.98
C MET A 399 19.84 -22.89 -5.20
N GLU A 400 18.91 -22.94 -4.25
CA GLU A 400 18.77 -24.07 -3.32
C GLU A 400 17.31 -24.34 -2.96
N VAL A 401 16.96 -25.63 -2.84
CA VAL A 401 15.65 -26.07 -2.37
C VAL A 401 15.66 -26.27 -0.85
N PRO A 402 14.83 -25.55 -0.08
CA PRO A 402 14.76 -25.77 1.36
C PRO A 402 13.90 -26.99 1.71
N ASN A 403 14.33 -27.75 2.71
CA ASN A 403 13.52 -28.78 3.40
C ASN A 403 12.95 -29.87 2.48
N LEU A 404 13.79 -30.50 1.65
CA LEU A 404 13.35 -31.67 0.89
C LEU A 404 13.06 -32.87 1.81
N PRO A 405 12.04 -33.71 1.50
CA PRO A 405 11.80 -34.94 2.23
C PRO A 405 13.04 -35.85 2.19
N SER A 406 13.43 -36.41 3.34
CA SER A 406 14.64 -37.23 3.46
C SER A 406 14.61 -38.50 2.59
N ASP A 407 13.41 -38.99 2.26
CA ASP A 407 13.21 -40.13 1.37
C ASP A 407 13.33 -39.78 -0.11
N ALA A 408 13.55 -38.52 -0.48
CA ALA A 408 13.66 -38.10 -1.88
C ALA A 408 15.02 -38.46 -2.51
N LEU A 409 14.98 -38.64 -3.84
CA LEU A 409 16.16 -38.67 -4.70
C LEU A 409 16.19 -37.39 -5.53
N GLU A 410 17.30 -36.69 -5.43
CA GLU A 410 17.67 -35.54 -6.24
C GLU A 410 18.34 -36.02 -7.52
N VAL A 411 17.94 -35.46 -8.65
CA VAL A 411 18.48 -35.77 -9.97
C VAL A 411 18.77 -34.45 -10.66
N MET A 412 20.06 -34.13 -10.79
CA MET A 412 20.49 -32.93 -11.48
C MET A 412 20.44 -33.18 -12.99
N VAL A 413 19.73 -32.32 -13.70
CA VAL A 413 19.67 -32.33 -15.16
C VAL A 413 20.33 -31.07 -15.68
N ARG A 414 21.32 -31.22 -16.56
CA ARG A 414 21.98 -30.11 -17.27
C ARG A 414 22.03 -30.44 -18.75
N GLU A 415 21.78 -29.45 -19.61
CA GLU A 415 21.75 -29.65 -21.06
C GLU A 415 20.89 -30.85 -21.50
N GLY A 416 19.75 -31.06 -20.82
CA GLY A 416 18.83 -32.17 -21.09
C GLY A 416 19.37 -33.55 -20.73
N LYS A 417 20.40 -33.68 -19.87
CA LYS A 417 20.96 -34.98 -19.45
C LYS A 417 21.10 -35.10 -17.94
N VAL A 418 20.89 -36.30 -17.42
CA VAL A 418 21.18 -36.60 -16.00
C VAL A 418 22.68 -36.52 -15.74
N THR A 419 23.12 -35.53 -14.98
CA THR A 419 24.55 -35.35 -14.67
C THR A 419 24.92 -35.84 -13.28
N TRP A 420 23.95 -35.87 -12.35
CA TRP A 420 24.21 -36.26 -10.98
C TRP A 420 22.94 -36.73 -10.27
N LYS A 421 23.11 -37.58 -9.25
CA LYS A 421 22.02 -38.10 -8.41
C LYS A 421 22.47 -38.22 -6.96
N GLN A 422 21.61 -37.86 -6.01
CA GLN A 422 21.88 -38.02 -4.58
C GLN A 422 20.61 -38.23 -3.76
N SER A 423 20.74 -38.93 -2.64
CA SER A 423 19.65 -39.04 -1.65
C SER A 423 19.58 -37.76 -0.82
N ALA A 424 18.40 -37.17 -0.69
CA ALA A 424 18.23 -35.94 0.10
C ALA A 424 18.67 -36.11 1.57
N ALA A 425 18.51 -37.32 2.14
CA ALA A 425 18.98 -37.64 3.49
C ALA A 425 20.50 -37.53 3.72
N THR A 426 21.34 -37.54 2.67
CA THR A 426 22.81 -37.59 2.82
C THR A 426 23.50 -36.26 2.54
N THR A 427 22.75 -35.22 2.18
CA THR A 427 23.28 -33.87 1.95
C THR A 427 22.65 -32.86 2.90
N LYS A 428 23.38 -31.76 3.14
CA LYS A 428 22.87 -30.60 3.88
C LYS A 428 22.29 -29.51 2.98
N GLY A 429 22.55 -29.57 1.66
CA GLY A 429 22.04 -28.58 0.71
C GLY A 429 21.63 -29.20 -0.62
N HIS A 430 20.62 -28.59 -1.24
CA HIS A 430 19.90 -29.12 -2.39
C HIS A 430 19.96 -28.14 -3.56
N TYR A 431 21.04 -28.20 -4.34
CA TYR A 431 21.37 -27.15 -5.31
C TYR A 431 20.61 -27.29 -6.63
N ILE A 432 20.12 -26.17 -7.14
CA ILE A 432 19.51 -26.05 -8.46
C ILE A 432 20.59 -25.55 -9.44
N PRO A 433 20.91 -26.30 -10.51
CA PRO A 433 21.90 -25.85 -11.49
C PRO A 433 21.37 -24.65 -12.30
N PRO A 434 22.15 -23.57 -12.50
CA PRO A 434 21.68 -22.40 -13.26
C PRO A 434 21.49 -22.67 -14.76
N ASP A 435 22.11 -23.72 -15.28
CA ASP A 435 22.12 -24.21 -16.65
C ASP A 435 21.21 -25.44 -16.85
N GLY A 436 20.26 -25.65 -15.95
CA GLY A 436 19.38 -26.81 -15.98
C GLY A 436 18.29 -26.78 -14.93
N TYR A 437 18.01 -27.91 -14.31
CA TYR A 437 17.03 -28.00 -13.22
C TYR A 437 17.33 -29.17 -12.27
N LEU A 438 16.73 -29.12 -11.08
CA LEU A 438 16.76 -30.21 -10.11
C LEU A 438 15.43 -30.98 -10.16
N LEU A 439 15.46 -32.24 -10.60
CA LEU A 439 14.33 -33.14 -10.52
C LEU A 439 14.36 -33.84 -9.16
N VAL A 440 13.23 -33.82 -8.45
CA VAL A 440 13.07 -34.48 -7.15
C VAL A 440 12.03 -35.57 -7.29
N ALA A 441 12.43 -36.82 -7.01
CA ALA A 441 11.57 -37.99 -7.13
C ALA A 441 11.43 -38.70 -5.78
N ARG A 442 10.23 -39.21 -5.47
CA ARG A 442 9.93 -39.96 -4.24
C ARG A 442 9.30 -41.31 -4.53
N GLY A 443 9.28 -42.21 -3.54
CA GLY A 443 8.64 -43.54 -3.64
C GLY A 443 9.02 -44.33 -4.90
N ASN A 444 8.03 -44.63 -5.75
CA ASN A 444 8.23 -45.44 -6.96
C ASN A 444 9.05 -44.69 -8.01
N SER A 445 8.80 -43.37 -8.15
CA SER A 445 9.59 -42.52 -9.04
C SER A 445 11.05 -42.48 -8.59
N ARG A 446 11.32 -42.38 -7.28
CA ARG A 446 12.68 -42.52 -6.74
C ARG A 446 13.35 -43.83 -7.17
N GLN A 447 12.65 -44.95 -7.05
CA GLN A 447 13.20 -46.26 -7.45
C GLN A 447 13.52 -46.31 -8.94
N TYR A 448 12.69 -45.72 -9.79
CA TYR A 448 12.96 -45.59 -11.21
C TYR A 448 14.23 -44.76 -11.48
N PHE A 449 14.27 -43.53 -10.96
CA PHE A 449 15.38 -42.59 -11.20
C PHE A 449 16.70 -43.04 -10.55
N ALA A 450 16.66 -43.86 -9.50
CA ALA A 450 17.87 -44.49 -8.96
C ALA A 450 18.59 -45.36 -10.00
N ASN A 451 17.85 -45.99 -10.91
CA ASN A 451 18.38 -46.86 -11.96
C ASN A 451 18.69 -46.13 -13.28
N VAL A 452 18.30 -44.87 -13.44
CA VAL A 452 18.60 -44.08 -14.66
C VAL A 452 20.10 -43.80 -14.74
N VAL A 453 20.75 -44.16 -15.84
CA VAL A 453 22.20 -43.99 -16.01
C VAL A 453 22.54 -42.52 -16.20
N LEU A 454 23.68 -42.05 -15.66
CA LEU A 454 24.19 -40.71 -15.96
C LEU A 454 24.41 -40.54 -17.48
N GLY A 455 24.13 -39.35 -17.99
CA GLY A 455 24.13 -39.04 -19.43
C GLY A 455 22.83 -39.40 -20.15
N THR A 456 21.86 -40.05 -19.48
CA THR A 456 20.54 -40.32 -20.06
C THR A 456 19.84 -38.99 -20.35
N GLU A 457 19.25 -38.88 -21.55
CA GLU A 457 18.48 -37.73 -21.97
C GLU A 457 17.18 -37.62 -21.16
N VAL A 458 16.90 -36.40 -20.73
CA VAL A 458 15.71 -36.04 -19.97
C VAL A 458 15.18 -34.73 -20.52
N GLU A 459 13.93 -34.73 -20.94
CA GLU A 459 13.25 -33.58 -21.52
C GLU A 459 12.05 -33.18 -20.65
N LEU A 460 11.98 -31.92 -20.27
CA LEU A 460 10.80 -31.34 -19.62
C LEU A 460 9.84 -30.82 -20.71
N LYS A 461 8.63 -31.39 -20.76
CA LYS A 461 7.56 -30.93 -21.67
C LYS A 461 6.44 -30.32 -20.85
N SER A 462 6.00 -29.14 -21.24
CA SER A 462 4.81 -28.49 -20.70
C SER A 462 3.91 -27.97 -21.82
N ALA A 463 2.61 -27.96 -21.56
CA ALA A 463 1.63 -27.33 -22.41
C ALA A 463 0.54 -26.68 -21.54
N LEU A 464 0.09 -25.50 -21.95
CA LEU A 464 -1.05 -24.78 -21.40
C LEU A 464 -2.29 -25.01 -22.26
N LEU A 465 -3.44 -25.08 -21.60
CA LEU A 465 -4.76 -25.12 -22.22
C LEU A 465 -5.59 -23.93 -21.71
N PRO A 466 -6.25 -23.15 -22.60
CA PRO A 466 -6.29 -23.33 -24.06
C PRO A 466 -4.93 -23.07 -24.73
N GLU A 467 -4.68 -23.70 -25.89
CA GLU A 467 -3.35 -23.73 -26.53
C GLU A 467 -2.77 -22.34 -26.84
N GLU A 468 -3.63 -21.35 -27.05
CA GLU A 468 -3.24 -19.95 -27.24
C GLU A 468 -2.36 -19.41 -26.10
N PHE A 469 -2.55 -19.87 -24.87
CA PHE A 469 -1.74 -19.45 -23.71
C PHE A 469 -0.28 -19.89 -23.82
N ASN A 470 0.06 -20.87 -24.66
CA ASN A 470 1.46 -21.24 -24.90
C ASN A 470 2.27 -20.12 -25.58
N GLY A 471 1.60 -19.11 -26.15
CA GLY A 471 2.28 -17.91 -26.65
C GLY A 471 2.60 -16.88 -25.56
N ALA A 472 2.07 -17.02 -24.35
CA ALA A 472 2.37 -16.10 -23.26
C ALA A 472 3.81 -16.30 -22.77
N LYS A 473 4.53 -15.18 -22.59
CA LYS A 473 5.88 -15.17 -22.02
C LYS A 473 5.85 -14.90 -20.51
N TRP A 474 4.85 -14.18 -20.06
CA TRP A 474 4.58 -13.92 -18.65
C TRP A 474 3.13 -14.26 -18.39
N ALA A 475 2.85 -14.96 -17.29
CA ALA A 475 1.47 -15.14 -16.84
C ALA A 475 1.40 -15.39 -15.35
N PHE A 476 0.28 -15.05 -14.74
CA PHE A 476 -0.03 -15.45 -13.38
C PHE A 476 -1.53 -15.63 -13.16
N GLN A 477 -1.91 -16.41 -12.16
CA GLN A 477 -3.31 -16.55 -11.73
C GLN A 477 -3.64 -15.64 -10.55
N ALA A 478 -4.83 -15.04 -10.63
CA ALA A 478 -5.39 -14.24 -9.57
C ALA A 478 -6.90 -14.48 -9.50
N GLY A 479 -7.70 -13.44 -9.73
CA GLY A 479 -9.16 -13.50 -9.78
C GLY A 479 -9.84 -12.87 -8.56
N PRO A 480 -11.18 -12.75 -8.61
CA PRO A 480 -12.02 -13.10 -9.75
C PRO A 480 -11.93 -12.06 -10.89
N PRO A 481 -12.37 -12.40 -12.12
CA PRO A 481 -12.52 -11.43 -13.20
C PRO A 481 -13.58 -10.39 -12.83
N LEU A 482 -13.30 -9.14 -13.16
CA LEU A 482 -14.17 -8.00 -12.95
C LEU A 482 -14.88 -7.61 -14.24
N LEU A 483 -14.12 -7.49 -15.34
CA LEU A 483 -14.64 -7.21 -16.67
C LEU A 483 -14.09 -8.21 -17.69
N ARG A 484 -14.94 -8.58 -18.66
CA ARG A 484 -14.57 -9.30 -19.88
C ARG A 484 -15.28 -8.63 -21.06
N ASN A 485 -14.56 -8.30 -22.13
CA ASN A 485 -15.07 -7.59 -23.30
C ASN A 485 -15.90 -6.32 -22.94
N GLY A 486 -15.44 -5.56 -21.93
CA GLY A 486 -16.07 -4.33 -21.45
C GLY A 486 -17.35 -4.53 -20.63
N ARG A 487 -17.71 -5.78 -20.31
CA ARG A 487 -18.91 -6.12 -19.53
C ARG A 487 -18.54 -6.72 -18.19
N GLU A 488 -19.40 -6.54 -17.20
CA GLU A 488 -19.18 -7.14 -15.87
C GLU A 488 -19.11 -8.65 -15.95
N ALA A 489 -18.08 -9.18 -15.30
CA ALA A 489 -17.84 -10.60 -15.18
C ALA A 489 -18.03 -11.04 -13.73
N TYR A 490 -18.65 -12.21 -13.60
CA TYR A 490 -18.87 -12.90 -12.34
C TYR A 490 -18.42 -14.34 -12.54
N ALA A 491 -17.44 -14.78 -11.77
CA ALA A 491 -17.00 -16.16 -11.75
C ALA A 491 -16.94 -16.65 -10.31
N ASN A 492 -17.49 -17.84 -10.07
CA ASN A 492 -17.32 -18.50 -8.78
C ASN A 492 -15.99 -19.27 -8.78
N GLU A 493 -14.92 -18.58 -8.43
CA GLU A 493 -13.57 -19.15 -8.34
C GLU A 493 -13.20 -19.61 -6.92
N GLY A 494 -14.22 -19.86 -6.07
CA GLY A 494 -14.03 -20.35 -4.70
C GLY A 494 -13.64 -19.28 -3.68
N PHE A 495 -13.78 -17.99 -4.00
CA PHE A 495 -13.57 -16.90 -3.06
C PHE A 495 -14.73 -16.80 -2.06
N LYS A 496 -14.42 -16.54 -0.79
CA LYS A 496 -15.44 -16.42 0.27
C LYS A 496 -16.22 -15.10 0.18
N PRO A 497 -17.47 -15.05 0.64
CA PRO A 497 -18.24 -13.80 0.75
C PRO A 497 -17.55 -12.69 1.55
N SER A 498 -16.81 -13.04 2.61
CA SER A 498 -16.03 -12.08 3.41
C SER A 498 -14.96 -11.34 2.61
N PHE A 499 -14.52 -11.94 1.50
CA PHE A 499 -13.60 -11.35 0.53
C PHE A 499 -14.34 -10.63 -0.61
N THR A 500 -15.42 -11.19 -1.17
CA THR A 500 -16.08 -10.64 -2.37
C THR A 500 -16.99 -9.46 -2.08
N ASP A 501 -17.67 -9.48 -0.92
CA ASP A 501 -18.82 -8.60 -0.65
C ASP A 501 -18.47 -7.43 0.28
N LYS A 502 -17.31 -7.50 0.95
CA LYS A 502 -16.83 -6.45 1.86
C LYS A 502 -15.84 -5.53 1.17
N ARG A 503 -15.75 -4.30 1.68
CA ARG A 503 -14.69 -3.37 1.28
C ARG A 503 -13.35 -3.83 1.85
N HIS A 504 -12.35 -3.85 0.99
CA HIS A 504 -10.94 -4.11 1.36
C HIS A 504 -10.05 -3.19 0.53
N PRO A 505 -8.77 -3.03 0.91
CA PRO A 505 -7.73 -2.65 -0.02
C PRO A 505 -7.71 -3.64 -1.19
N ARG A 506 -7.57 -3.14 -2.41
CA ARG A 506 -7.64 -3.94 -3.64
C ARG A 506 -6.47 -3.63 -4.56
N THR A 507 -6.08 -4.62 -5.32
CA THR A 507 -5.23 -4.42 -6.49
C THR A 507 -5.96 -4.99 -7.71
N LEU A 508 -5.87 -4.29 -8.83
CA LEU A 508 -6.51 -4.64 -10.08
C LEU A 508 -5.51 -4.52 -11.21
N TRP A 509 -5.52 -5.52 -12.09
CA TRP A 509 -4.92 -5.44 -13.41
C TRP A 509 -6.01 -5.29 -14.46
N GLY A 510 -5.81 -4.39 -15.41
CA GLY A 510 -6.76 -4.18 -16.50
C GLY A 510 -6.12 -3.84 -17.84
N TYR A 511 -6.90 -3.95 -18.91
CA TYR A 511 -6.49 -3.70 -20.29
C TYR A 511 -7.63 -3.13 -21.11
N ASP A 512 -7.39 -2.05 -21.87
CA ASP A 512 -8.41 -1.38 -22.72
C ASP A 512 -8.35 -1.78 -24.21
N GLY A 513 -7.39 -2.62 -24.59
CA GLY A 513 -7.08 -2.93 -26.00
C GLY A 513 -5.79 -2.27 -26.52
N ARG A 514 -5.14 -1.44 -25.70
CA ARG A 514 -3.85 -0.81 -25.98
C ARG A 514 -3.03 -0.62 -24.71
N ARG A 515 -3.61 -0.02 -23.68
CA ARG A 515 -2.95 0.27 -22.41
C ARG A 515 -3.24 -0.80 -21.36
N ILE A 516 -2.23 -1.13 -20.57
CA ILE A 516 -2.35 -1.91 -19.33
C ILE A 516 -2.50 -0.94 -18.17
N TYR A 517 -3.29 -1.33 -17.18
CA TYR A 517 -3.60 -0.56 -15.98
C TYR A 517 -3.30 -1.38 -14.74
N TRP A 518 -2.56 -0.79 -13.80
CA TRP A 518 -2.40 -1.27 -12.43
C TRP A 518 -3.09 -0.28 -11.50
N VAL A 519 -4.16 -0.72 -10.84
CA VAL A 519 -4.90 0.11 -9.90
C VAL A 519 -4.76 -0.48 -8.50
N VAL A 520 -4.33 0.34 -7.56
CA VAL A 520 -4.28 0.01 -6.14
C VAL A 520 -5.23 0.92 -5.38
N VAL A 521 -6.09 0.32 -4.58
CA VAL A 521 -7.07 0.99 -3.72
C VAL A 521 -6.66 0.73 -2.28
N ASP A 522 -6.41 1.77 -1.50
CA ASP A 522 -6.15 1.63 -0.07
C ASP A 522 -7.43 1.31 0.68
N GLY A 523 -7.33 0.82 1.91
CA GLY A 523 -8.52 0.48 2.70
C GLY A 523 -8.20 0.20 4.16
N ARG A 524 -9.25 -0.06 4.96
CA ARG A 524 -9.17 -0.34 6.40
C ARG A 524 -8.66 0.85 7.24
N ASP A 525 -8.65 2.04 6.67
CA ASP A 525 -8.36 3.28 7.38
C ASP A 525 -9.52 4.27 7.15
N PRO A 526 -10.43 4.46 8.11
CA PRO A 526 -11.57 5.35 7.93
C PRO A 526 -11.17 6.83 7.75
N TRP A 527 -9.96 7.24 8.08
CA TRP A 527 -9.50 8.62 7.85
C TRP A 527 -8.95 8.80 6.44
N HIS A 528 -8.32 7.76 5.89
CA HIS A 528 -7.66 7.77 4.59
C HIS A 528 -8.47 7.11 3.47
N SER A 529 -8.86 5.85 3.65
CA SER A 529 -9.61 5.12 2.63
C SER A 529 -10.45 3.97 3.20
N ARG A 530 -11.72 3.93 2.78
CA ARG A 530 -12.68 2.86 3.10
C ARG A 530 -12.41 1.56 2.34
N GLY A 531 -11.62 1.60 1.25
CA GLY A 531 -11.47 0.49 0.31
C GLY A 531 -12.66 0.29 -0.62
N MET A 532 -12.65 -0.80 -1.38
CA MET A 532 -13.72 -1.12 -2.33
C MET A 532 -14.21 -2.55 -2.21
N THR A 533 -15.51 -2.73 -2.42
CA THR A 533 -16.11 -3.99 -2.81
C THR A 533 -15.69 -4.34 -4.24
N LEU A 534 -15.85 -5.59 -4.65
CA LEU A 534 -15.59 -5.96 -6.06
C LEU A 534 -16.58 -5.27 -7.02
N SER A 535 -17.76 -4.87 -6.56
CA SER A 535 -18.74 -4.13 -7.38
C SER A 535 -18.30 -2.69 -7.64
N GLU A 536 -17.82 -1.99 -6.60
CA GLU A 536 -17.22 -0.65 -6.74
C GLU A 536 -15.98 -0.71 -7.64
N LEU A 537 -15.14 -1.74 -7.49
CA LEU A 537 -13.95 -1.92 -8.32
C LEU A 537 -14.26 -2.20 -9.81
N ARG A 538 -15.35 -2.93 -10.11
CA ARG A 538 -15.87 -3.08 -11.50
C ARG A 538 -16.29 -1.73 -12.09
N THR A 539 -16.94 -0.90 -11.27
CA THR A 539 -17.38 0.44 -11.70
C THR A 539 -16.17 1.31 -12.03
N LEU A 540 -15.14 1.29 -11.19
CA LEU A 540 -13.89 2.00 -11.43
C LEU A 540 -13.20 1.50 -12.72
N ALA A 541 -13.09 0.19 -12.92
CA ALA A 541 -12.50 -0.38 -14.14
C ALA A 541 -13.25 0.06 -15.42
N LYS A 542 -14.59 0.20 -15.35
CA LYS A 542 -15.38 0.75 -16.47
C LYS A 542 -15.12 2.23 -16.71
N GLN A 543 -14.94 3.02 -15.65
CA GLN A 543 -14.63 4.46 -15.76
C GLN A 543 -13.29 4.68 -16.48
N PHE A 544 -12.31 3.81 -16.25
CA PHE A 544 -11.05 3.79 -17.00
C PHE A 544 -11.17 3.24 -18.43
N GLY A 545 -12.35 2.78 -18.87
CA GLY A 545 -12.56 2.23 -20.20
C GLY A 545 -11.95 0.84 -20.43
N MET A 546 -11.62 0.11 -19.35
CA MET A 546 -11.01 -1.22 -19.45
C MET A 546 -11.98 -2.21 -20.10
N LYS A 547 -11.47 -3.01 -21.03
CA LYS A 547 -12.22 -4.12 -21.66
C LYS A 547 -12.06 -5.39 -20.86
N GLU A 548 -10.86 -5.63 -20.36
CA GLU A 548 -10.55 -6.74 -19.50
C GLU A 548 -10.08 -6.21 -18.16
N ALA A 549 -10.54 -6.81 -17.07
CA ALA A 549 -10.14 -6.42 -15.73
C ALA A 549 -10.23 -7.61 -14.79
N VAL A 550 -9.20 -7.80 -13.97
CA VAL A 550 -9.11 -8.92 -13.04
C VAL A 550 -8.60 -8.40 -11.69
N ASN A 551 -9.27 -8.81 -10.62
CA ASN A 551 -8.81 -8.51 -9.26
C ASN A 551 -7.57 -9.35 -8.93
N LEU A 552 -6.57 -8.72 -8.30
CA LEU A 552 -5.35 -9.36 -7.82
C LEU A 552 -5.41 -9.64 -6.31
N ASP A 553 -4.31 -10.13 -5.72
CA ASP A 553 -4.25 -10.22 -4.27
C ASP A 553 -4.36 -8.82 -3.65
N GLY A 554 -5.08 -8.71 -2.55
CA GLY A 554 -5.46 -7.44 -1.94
C GLY A 554 -5.14 -7.37 -0.46
N GLY A 555 -5.86 -6.52 0.26
CA GLY A 555 -5.64 -6.35 1.69
C GLY A 555 -4.22 -5.87 1.98
N GLY A 556 -3.50 -6.56 2.88
CA GLY A 556 -2.12 -6.21 3.22
C GLY A 556 -1.11 -6.39 2.08
N SER A 557 -1.49 -7.09 1.01
CA SER A 557 -0.62 -7.31 -0.16
C SER A 557 -0.68 -6.16 -1.17
N SER A 558 -1.69 -5.28 -1.09
CA SER A 558 -1.88 -4.20 -2.06
C SER A 558 -0.76 -3.18 -1.97
N GLY A 559 -0.01 -3.03 -3.07
CA GLY A 559 1.12 -2.11 -3.15
C GLY A 559 1.42 -1.70 -4.59
N LEU A 560 1.68 -0.42 -4.80
CA LEU A 560 2.20 0.15 -6.05
C LEU A 560 3.44 0.98 -5.74
N TRP A 561 4.55 0.66 -6.39
CA TRP A 561 5.83 1.32 -6.24
C TRP A 561 6.21 2.02 -7.53
N TRP A 562 6.69 3.26 -7.42
CA TRP A 562 7.11 4.10 -8.54
C TRP A 562 8.03 5.22 -8.02
N LYS A 563 9.03 5.63 -8.83
CA LYS A 563 10.01 6.67 -8.47
C LYS A 563 10.70 6.47 -7.11
N GLY A 564 11.06 5.23 -6.77
CA GLY A 564 11.74 4.97 -5.49
C GLY A 564 10.81 4.75 -4.31
N ALA A 565 9.52 5.10 -4.42
CA ALA A 565 8.58 5.18 -3.31
C ALA A 565 7.39 4.24 -3.48
N LEU A 566 6.77 3.86 -2.35
CA LEU A 566 5.44 3.24 -2.35
C LEU A 566 4.39 4.37 -2.46
N ILE A 567 3.61 4.38 -3.52
CA ILE A 567 2.62 5.44 -3.80
C ILE A 567 1.21 5.08 -3.31
N ASN A 568 1.14 4.31 -2.22
CA ASN A 568 -0.08 3.98 -1.49
C ASN A 568 0.26 3.66 -0.03
N HIS A 569 -0.73 3.75 0.87
CA HIS A 569 -0.51 3.48 2.29
C HIS A 569 -0.88 2.03 2.64
N SER A 570 0.10 1.27 3.10
CA SER A 570 -0.11 -0.11 3.55
C SER A 570 -1.09 -0.17 4.74
N PRO A 571 -2.18 -0.96 4.68
CA PRO A 571 -3.21 -1.02 5.73
C PRO A 571 -2.71 -1.57 7.09
N GLY A 572 -1.49 -2.13 7.12
CA GLY A 572 -0.78 -2.56 8.32
C GLY A 572 0.37 -1.63 8.73
N GLY A 573 0.49 -0.44 8.11
CA GLY A 573 1.57 0.53 8.30
C GLY A 573 2.97 0.02 7.92
N ARG A 574 3.04 -1.18 7.32
CA ARG A 574 4.23 -1.82 6.81
C ARG A 574 3.85 -2.71 5.63
N GLU A 575 4.76 -2.86 4.69
CA GLU A 575 4.56 -3.74 3.54
C GLU A 575 4.53 -5.21 3.96
N ARG A 576 3.59 -5.96 3.38
CA ARG A 576 3.54 -7.41 3.53
C ARG A 576 4.60 -8.06 2.63
N PRO A 577 5.40 -9.01 3.14
CA PRO A 577 6.27 -9.78 2.27
C PRO A 577 5.49 -10.60 1.24
N LEU A 578 5.85 -10.44 -0.04
CA LEU A 578 5.24 -11.10 -1.19
C LEU A 578 6.19 -12.16 -1.76
N PRO A 579 5.66 -13.27 -2.32
CA PRO A 579 6.50 -14.26 -2.99
C PRO A 579 6.85 -13.86 -4.41
N TYR A 580 6.14 -12.91 -5.01
CA TYR A 580 6.44 -12.35 -6.32
C TYR A 580 5.79 -10.98 -6.54
N ILE A 581 6.33 -10.23 -7.48
CA ILE A 581 5.81 -8.94 -7.95
C ILE A 581 5.74 -8.93 -9.48
N ILE A 582 5.00 -7.97 -10.01
CA ILE A 582 5.01 -7.59 -11.42
C ILE A 582 5.73 -6.25 -11.51
N TYR A 583 6.65 -6.08 -12.45
CA TYR A 583 7.45 -4.85 -12.57
C TYR A 583 7.73 -4.45 -14.02
N LEU A 584 8.08 -3.19 -14.21
CA LEU A 584 8.58 -2.61 -15.47
C LEU A 584 10.08 -2.32 -15.29
N GLU A 585 10.88 -2.61 -16.32
CA GLU A 585 12.32 -2.29 -16.38
C GLU A 585 12.59 -0.97 -17.09
#